data_AF-A0A1W1C6C8-F1
#
_entry.id   AF-A0A1W1C6C8-F1
#
_cell.length_a   1.000
_cell.length_b   1.000
_cell.length_c   1.000
_cell.angle_alpha   90.00
_cell.angle_beta   90.00
_cell.angle_gamma   90.00
#
_symmetry.space_group_name_H-M   'P 1'
#
loop_
_entity.id
_entity.type
_entity.pdbx_description
1 polymer ?
#
loop_
_entity_poly.entity_id
_entity_poly.type
_entity_poly.pdbx_seq_one_letter_code
_entity_poly.pdbx_strand_id
1 'polypeptide(L)'
;MDTNQKKNLLFVEDPKSSFKTNTTLLEELYNKVDKVSYYDEALHLLDTNTYDIVLYDISMHPEKIRFIKQIQEKKSMQPIFTLLLDTAEDLAFGLSQLGVNVVVIHPSQFDEALENIATFNPQTGDTN
;
A
#
# COMPACT_ATOMS: atom_id res chain seq x y z
N MET A 1 13.90 19.12 9.14
CA MET A 1 13.51 18.17 8.09
C MET A 1 12.07 18.48 7.78
N ASP A 2 11.78 18.91 6.56
CA ASP A 2 10.45 19.37 6.16
C ASP A 2 9.42 18.24 6.29
N THR A 3 8.63 18.29 7.35
CA THR A 3 7.49 17.39 7.60
C THR A 3 6.30 17.66 6.67
N ASN A 4 6.51 18.43 5.59
CA ASN A 4 5.48 18.90 4.65
C ASN A 4 5.58 18.28 3.25
N GLN A 5 6.54 17.39 2.99
CA GLN A 5 6.63 16.78 1.67
C GLN A 5 5.64 15.63 1.56
N LYS A 6 4.54 15.88 0.83
CA LYS A 6 3.58 14.85 0.45
C LYS A 6 4.29 13.76 -0.35
N LYS A 7 3.93 12.50 -0.09
CA LYS A 7 4.54 11.29 -0.67
C LYS A 7 3.92 10.92 -2.02
N ASN A 8 4.67 10.21 -2.85
CA ASN A 8 4.15 9.57 -4.06
C ASN A 8 3.64 8.17 -3.72
N LEU A 9 2.39 7.90 -4.08
CA LEU A 9 1.71 6.64 -3.82
C LEU A 9 1.43 5.88 -5.12
N LEU A 10 1.75 4.59 -5.12
CA LEU A 10 1.21 3.62 -6.06
C LEU A 10 0.12 2.82 -5.36
N PHE A 11 -1.12 2.92 -5.82
CA PHE A 11 -2.24 2.15 -5.27
C PHE A 11 -2.69 1.07 -6.27
N VAL A 12 -2.49 -0.19 -5.88
CA VAL A 12 -2.92 -1.36 -6.65
C VAL A 12 -4.22 -1.88 -6.05
N GLU A 13 -5.34 -1.58 -6.70
CA GLU A 13 -6.70 -1.85 -6.21
C GLU A 13 -7.47 -2.78 -7.17
N ASP A 14 -8.15 -3.78 -6.64
CA ASP A 14 -9.14 -4.53 -7.40
C ASP A 14 -10.37 -3.65 -7.69
N PRO A 15 -10.90 -3.57 -8.92
CA PRO A 15 -12.11 -2.79 -9.21
C PRO A 15 -13.34 -3.16 -8.35
N LYS A 16 -13.37 -4.39 -7.84
CA LYS A 16 -14.39 -4.94 -6.94
C LYS A 16 -13.99 -4.87 -5.46
N SER A 17 -12.90 -4.17 -5.14
CA SER A 17 -12.45 -3.94 -3.77
C SER A 17 -13.54 -3.31 -2.92
N SER A 18 -13.51 -3.64 -1.63
CA SER A 18 -14.30 -2.92 -0.62
C SER A 18 -13.59 -1.64 -0.16
N PHE A 19 -12.28 -1.51 -0.41
CA PHE A 19 -11.46 -0.35 -0.05
C PHE A 19 -11.52 0.71 -1.16
N LYS A 20 -12.72 1.26 -1.36
CA LYS A 20 -12.93 2.35 -2.31
C LYS A 20 -12.86 3.66 -1.56
N THR A 21 -11.78 4.41 -1.73
CA THR A 21 -11.72 5.79 -1.27
C THR A 21 -12.09 6.74 -2.40
N ASN A 22 -12.49 7.95 -2.02
CA ASN A 22 -12.74 9.02 -2.97
C ASN A 22 -11.40 9.60 -3.42
N THR A 23 -11.24 9.84 -4.73
CA THR A 23 -9.99 10.39 -5.31
C THR A 23 -9.53 11.66 -4.60
N THR A 24 -10.48 12.46 -4.09
CA THR A 24 -10.21 13.69 -3.34
C THR A 24 -9.32 13.48 -2.12
N LEU A 25 -9.55 12.45 -1.30
CA LEU A 25 -8.75 12.22 -0.09
C LEU A 25 -7.32 11.82 -0.44
N LEU A 26 -7.15 10.98 -1.46
CA LEU A 26 -5.83 10.56 -1.92
C LEU A 26 -5.01 11.75 -2.45
N GLU A 27 -5.63 12.67 -3.21
CA GLU A 27 -4.99 13.89 -3.69
C GLU A 27 -4.66 14.90 -2.56
N GLU A 28 -5.46 14.89 -1.49
CA GLU A 28 -5.20 15.69 -0.29
C GLU A 28 -4.00 15.15 0.52
N LEU A 29 -3.85 13.83 0.62
CA LEU A 29 -2.80 13.20 1.43
C LEU A 29 -1.47 13.02 0.68
N TYR A 30 -1.50 12.80 -0.63
CA TYR A 30 -0.33 12.42 -1.42
C TYR A 30 -0.02 13.47 -2.51
N ASN A 31 1.25 13.51 -2.94
CA ASN A 31 1.70 14.42 -3.99
C ASN A 31 1.30 13.91 -5.37
N LYS A 32 1.44 12.60 -5.57
CA LYS A 32 1.05 11.88 -6.77
C LYS A 32 0.43 10.57 -6.36
N VAL A 33 -0.65 10.20 -7.02
CA VAL A 33 -1.34 8.93 -6.80
C VAL A 33 -1.56 8.28 -8.15
N ASP A 34 -0.85 7.19 -8.40
CA ASP A 34 -1.11 6.35 -9.56
C ASP A 34 -1.95 5.15 -9.07
N LYS A 35 -3.18 5.05 -9.56
CA LYS A 35 -4.09 3.94 -9.25
C LYS A 35 -4.13 2.98 -10.42
N VAL A 36 -3.84 1.71 -10.15
CA VAL A 36 -3.84 0.64 -11.16
C VAL A 36 -4.63 -0.56 -10.68
N SER A 37 -5.20 -1.27 -11.64
CA SER A 37 -6.00 -2.48 -11.38
C SER A 37 -5.39 -3.72 -12.02
N TYR A 38 -4.10 -3.68 -12.38
CA TYR A 38 -3.38 -4.83 -12.92
C TYR A 38 -1.93 -4.85 -12.43
N TYR A 39 -1.43 -6.04 -12.11
CA TYR A 39 -0.07 -6.24 -11.60
C TYR A 39 1.01 -5.81 -12.58
N ASP A 40 0.86 -6.15 -13.86
CA ASP A 40 1.85 -5.82 -14.89
C ASP A 40 2.02 -4.30 -15.06
N GLU A 41 0.92 -3.56 -14.95
CA GLU A 41 0.91 -2.10 -14.98
C GLU A 41 1.61 -1.52 -13.74
N ALA A 42 1.33 -2.07 -12.56
CA ALA A 42 2.00 -1.68 -11.32
C ALA A 42 3.53 -1.88 -11.39
N LEU A 43 3.97 -3.03 -11.92
CA LEU A 43 5.39 -3.33 -12.09
C LEU A 43 6.05 -2.40 -13.10
N HIS A 44 5.37 -2.10 -14.21
CA HIS A 44 5.88 -1.15 -15.19
C HIS A 44 6.05 0.25 -14.58
N LEU A 45 5.05 0.72 -13.83
CA LEU A 45 5.12 2.00 -13.14
C LEU A 45 6.25 2.05 -12.10
N LEU A 46 6.48 0.95 -11.38
CA LEU A 46 7.60 0.82 -10.44
C LEU A 46 8.98 0.88 -11.11
N ASP A 47 9.07 0.46 -12.38
CA ASP A 47 10.31 0.55 -13.16
C ASP A 47 10.56 1.95 -13.72
N THR A 48 9.49 2.71 -14.00
CA THR A 48 9.60 4.03 -14.64
C THR A 48 9.50 5.19 -13.68
N ASN A 49 8.97 4.99 -12.47
CA ASN A 49 8.71 6.04 -11.48
C ASN A 49 9.27 5.67 -10.10
N THR A 50 9.44 6.68 -9.25
CA THR A 50 9.80 6.50 -7.83
C THR A 50 8.57 6.77 -6.97
N TYR A 51 8.24 5.78 -6.13
CA TYR A 51 7.18 5.87 -5.14
C TYR A 51 7.76 5.77 -3.75
N ASP A 52 7.21 6.55 -2.82
CA ASP A 52 7.59 6.47 -1.42
C ASP A 52 6.82 5.35 -0.72
N ILE A 53 5.60 5.05 -1.18
CA ILE A 53 4.70 4.04 -0.61
C ILE A 53 4.04 3.25 -1.74
N VAL A 54 3.95 1.93 -1.54
CA VAL A 54 3.07 1.06 -2.33
C VAL A 54 1.93 0.59 -1.44
N LEU A 55 0.70 0.87 -1.84
CA LEU A 55 -0.50 0.35 -1.21
C LEU A 55 -1.10 -0.74 -2.10
N TYR A 56 -1.31 -1.92 -1.52
CA TYR A 56 -1.79 -3.09 -2.23
C TYR A 56 -3.04 -3.63 -1.57
N ASP A 57 -4.15 -3.69 -2.31
CA ASP A 57 -5.34 -4.41 -1.87
C ASP A 57 -5.21 -5.90 -2.16
N ILE A 58 -5.23 -6.68 -1.10
CA ILE A 58 -5.08 -8.13 -1.18
C ILE A 58 -6.31 -8.84 -1.75
N SER A 59 -7.44 -8.17 -1.93
CA SER A 59 -8.67 -8.76 -2.49
C SER A 59 -8.49 -9.28 -3.92
N MET A 60 -7.42 -8.87 -4.59
CA MET A 60 -7.11 -9.08 -6.00
C MET A 60 -6.53 -10.48 -6.38
N HIS A 61 -6.95 -11.58 -5.72
CA HIS A 61 -6.69 -12.99 -6.16
C HIS A 61 -5.26 -13.60 -5.92
N PRO A 62 -5.08 -14.95 -6.01
CA PRO A 62 -4.09 -15.74 -5.25
C PRO A 62 -2.59 -15.56 -5.60
N GLU A 63 -2.24 -14.71 -6.56
CA GLU A 63 -0.84 -14.34 -6.84
C GLU A 63 -0.28 -13.28 -5.87
N LYS A 64 -1.03 -12.95 -4.82
CA LYS A 64 -0.71 -12.01 -3.70
C LYS A 64 0.76 -12.02 -3.29
N ILE A 65 1.33 -13.22 -3.17
CA ILE A 65 2.71 -13.43 -2.73
C ILE A 65 3.71 -13.15 -3.86
N ARG A 66 3.36 -13.48 -5.10
CA ARG A 66 4.24 -13.34 -6.26
C ARG A 66 4.52 -11.87 -6.55
N PHE A 67 3.50 -11.01 -6.48
CA PHE A 67 3.66 -9.59 -6.69
C PHE A 67 4.56 -8.95 -5.62
N ILE A 68 4.32 -9.23 -4.34
CA ILE A 68 5.16 -8.76 -3.22
C ILE A 68 6.63 -9.16 -3.44
N LYS A 69 6.87 -10.43 -3.79
CA LYS A 69 8.22 -10.92 -4.09
C LYS A 69 8.87 -10.18 -5.25
N GLN A 70 8.13 -9.91 -6.33
CA GLN A 70 8.67 -9.18 -7.48
C GLN A 70 9.03 -7.72 -7.15
N ILE A 71 8.24 -7.04 -6.31
CA ILE A 71 8.60 -5.69 -5.84
C ILE A 71 9.88 -5.74 -4.99
N GLN A 72 9.99 -6.74 -4.12
CA GLN A 72 11.15 -6.92 -3.25
C GLN A 72 12.42 -7.29 -4.02
N GLU A 73 12.30 -8.12 -5.06
CA GLU A 73 13.40 -8.49 -5.97
C GLU A 73 13.98 -7.28 -6.70
N LYS A 74 13.16 -6.27 -6.99
CA LYS A 74 13.60 -4.99 -7.54
C LYS A 74 14.43 -4.14 -6.55
N LYS A 75 14.70 -4.66 -5.34
CA LYS A 75 15.45 -4.01 -4.24
C LYS A 75 14.89 -2.64 -3.85
N SER A 76 13.59 -2.44 -4.05
CA SER A 76 13.01 -1.19 -3.59
C SER A 76 12.92 -1.19 -2.06
N MET A 77 13.50 -0.17 -1.43
CA MET A 77 13.46 0.03 0.02
C MET A 77 12.15 0.67 0.49
N GLN A 78 11.22 0.94 -0.43
CA GLN A 78 9.95 1.59 -0.10
C GLN A 78 9.04 0.64 0.71
N PRO A 79 8.34 1.13 1.75
CA PRO A 79 7.37 0.36 2.48
C PRO A 79 6.20 -0.08 1.58
N ILE A 80 5.83 -1.35 1.71
CA ILE A 80 4.65 -1.95 1.07
C ILE A 80 3.59 -2.15 2.14
N PHE A 81 2.42 -1.53 1.98
CA PHE A 81 1.25 -1.74 2.82
C PHE A 81 0.27 -2.66 2.11
N THR A 82 -0.19 -3.69 2.80
CA THR A 82 -1.19 -4.64 2.29
C THR A 82 -2.48 -4.48 3.07
N LEU A 83 -3.54 -4.06 2.40
CA LEU A 83 -4.88 -3.96 2.99
C LEU A 83 -5.50 -5.33 3.08
N LEU A 84 -5.99 -5.69 4.26
CA LEU A 84 -6.66 -6.95 4.55
C LEU A 84 -7.97 -6.67 5.26
N LEU A 85 -9.04 -7.33 4.83
CA LEU A 85 -10.32 -7.25 5.54
C LEU A 85 -10.18 -7.89 6.93
N ASP A 86 -10.78 -7.26 7.93
CA ASP A 86 -10.90 -7.78 9.30
C ASP A 86 -11.44 -9.24 9.35
N THR A 87 -12.37 -9.59 8.49
CA THR A 87 -12.89 -10.96 8.32
C THR A 87 -11.86 -12.00 7.87
N ALA A 88 -10.67 -11.57 7.44
CA ALA A 88 -9.59 -12.42 6.92
C ALA A 88 -8.29 -12.27 7.73
N GLU A 89 -8.36 -11.79 8.97
CA GLU A 89 -7.22 -11.56 9.88
C GLU A 89 -6.27 -12.77 10.02
N ASP A 90 -6.79 -14.00 9.92
CA ASP A 90 -5.98 -15.24 9.96
C ASP A 90 -4.85 -15.26 8.90
N LEU A 91 -4.99 -14.51 7.80
CA LEU A 91 -3.97 -14.38 6.76
C LEU A 91 -2.86 -13.39 7.11
N ALA A 92 -3.09 -12.49 8.08
CA ALA A 92 -2.20 -11.38 8.40
C ALA A 92 -0.80 -11.86 8.80
N PHE A 93 -0.73 -12.92 9.61
CA PHE A 93 0.55 -13.49 10.03
C PHE A 93 1.35 -14.02 8.84
N GLY A 94 0.73 -14.77 7.93
CA GLY A 94 1.41 -15.32 6.75
C GLY A 94 1.92 -14.23 5.80
N LEU A 95 1.20 -13.12 5.71
CA LEU A 95 1.57 -11.98 4.88
C LEU A 95 2.70 -11.16 5.50
N SER A 96 2.67 -10.93 6.82
CA SER A 96 3.72 -10.18 7.51
C SER A 96 5.08 -10.87 7.42
N GLN A 97 5.10 -12.22 7.37
CA GLN A 97 6.33 -12.99 7.10
C GLN A 97 6.96 -12.68 5.74
N LEU A 98 6.23 -12.06 4.82
CA LEU A 98 6.77 -11.62 3.54
C LEU A 98 7.52 -10.30 3.66
N GLY A 99 7.54 -9.62 4.81
CA GLY A 99 8.20 -8.32 4.95
C GLY A 99 7.37 -7.15 4.41
N VAL A 100 6.04 -7.25 4.48
CA VAL A 100 5.10 -6.16 4.18
C VAL A 100 4.39 -5.71 5.45
N ASN A 101 3.95 -4.46 5.47
CA ASN A 101 3.10 -3.93 6.53
C ASN A 101 1.66 -4.36 6.26
N VAL A 102 1.11 -5.24 7.09
CA VAL A 102 -0.28 -5.69 6.94
C VAL A 102 -1.20 -4.75 7.73
N VAL A 103 -2.20 -4.22 7.05
CA VAL A 103 -3.21 -3.32 7.63
C VAL A 103 -4.55 -4.04 7.61
N VAL A 104 -4.94 -4.56 8.77
CA VAL A 104 -6.21 -5.28 8.95
C VAL A 104 -7.29 -4.28 9.35
N ILE A 105 -8.27 -4.06 8.48
CA ILE A 105 -9.28 -3.01 8.68
C ILE A 105 -10.64 -3.42 8.12
N HIS A 106 -11.69 -2.85 8.70
CA HIS A 106 -13.01 -2.82 8.08
C HIS A 106 -13.05 -1.74 6.97
N PRO A 107 -13.78 -1.92 5.85
CA PRO A 107 -13.86 -0.93 4.78
C PRO A 107 -14.25 0.49 5.21
N SER A 108 -15.06 0.63 6.27
CA SER A 108 -15.45 1.94 6.81
C SER A 108 -14.30 2.71 7.48
N GLN A 109 -13.18 2.04 7.75
CA GLN A 109 -11.98 2.63 8.38
C GLN A 109 -10.90 2.95 7.34
N PHE A 110 -11.20 2.80 6.04
CA PHE A 110 -10.19 2.92 5.01
C PHE A 110 -9.57 4.32 4.93
N ASP A 111 -10.39 5.37 5.09
CA ASP A 111 -9.92 6.75 5.06
C ASP A 111 -8.95 7.04 6.23
N GLU A 112 -9.28 6.58 7.44
CA GLU A 112 -8.40 6.68 8.62
C GLU A 112 -7.09 5.91 8.41
N ALA A 113 -7.16 4.73 7.80
CA ALA A 113 -5.96 3.95 7.46
C ALA A 113 -5.05 4.70 6.46
N LEU A 114 -5.63 5.39 5.47
CA LEU A 114 -4.86 6.19 4.50
C LEU A 114 -4.14 7.36 5.16
N GLU A 115 -4.78 8.04 6.11
CA GLU A 115 -4.15 9.12 6.89
C GLU A 115 -2.94 8.59 7.70
N ASN A 116 -3.11 7.45 8.36
CA ASN A 116 -2.04 6.81 9.12
C ASN A 116 -0.87 6.37 8.21
N ILE A 117 -1.16 5.81 7.04
CA ILE A 117 -0.14 5.40 6.06
C ILE A 117 0.58 6.63 5.48
N ALA A 118 -0.14 7.72 5.22
CA ALA A 118 0.44 8.95 4.69
C ALA A 118 1.48 9.55 5.65
N THR A 119 1.25 9.45 6.96
CA THR A 119 2.16 9.93 8.00
C THR A 119 3.31 8.97 8.33
N PHE A 120 3.23 7.69 7.92
CA PHE A 120 4.24 6.66 8.22
C PHE A 120 5.65 7.03 7.72
N ASN A 121 6.63 7.11 8.62
CA ASN A 121 8.03 7.38 8.27
C ASN A 121 8.93 6.18 8.60
N PRO A 122 9.50 5.47 7.62
CA PRO A 122 10.34 4.30 7.89
C PRO A 122 11.65 4.63 8.63
N GLN A 123 12.05 5.91 8.71
CA GLN A 123 13.26 6.33 9.42
C GLN A 123 13.07 6.61 10.90
N THR A 124 11.83 6.64 11.40
CA THR A 124 11.58 6.55 12.84
C THR A 124 11.35 5.09 13.17
N GLY A 125 12.45 4.38 13.42
CA GLY A 125 12.37 3.30 14.39
C GLY A 125 11.98 3.94 15.71
N ASP A 126 10.68 4.18 15.93
CA ASP A 126 10.14 4.60 17.21
C ASP A 126 10.26 3.39 18.15
N THR A 127 11.50 3.13 18.58
CA THR A 127 11.76 2.53 19.87
C THR A 127 11.34 3.58 20.89
N ASN A 128 10.17 3.34 21.48
CA ASN A 128 9.73 3.88 22.77
C ASN A 128 10.87 4.30 23.70
#